data_AF-A0A9E2XTN0-F1
#
_entry.id   AF-A0A9E2XTN0-F1
#
_cell.length_a   1.000
_cell.length_b   1.000
_cell.length_c   1.000
_cell.angle_alpha   90.00
_cell.angle_beta   90.00
_cell.angle_gamma   90.00
#
_symmetry.space_group_name_H-M   'P 1'
#
loop_
_entity.id
_entity.type
_entity.pdbx_description
1 polymer ?
#
loop_
_entity_poly.entity_id
_entity_poly.type
_entity_poly.pdbx_seq_one_letter_code
_entity_poly.pdbx_strand_id
1 'polypeptide(L)'
;MSENSRIFMHLTSPSAGVIKGECTVDEYEEWIELDTWDWNLGRAKVEDAVPEPSLLSVSKLMDKSTTAMLTAMLKGEPLKATLTVDDGSVDMLFELSIEIEGLTIKDYNVQTAISDKGATVDEDWVFDYRTITFKHQIDPKSGTKTVKLTRPQGASTDVPAGNKKAEFKKVGLQLLATGMSQRDLKELWEELVKAHEEERNRPDGKPLEHAGAGAKDKEPK
;
A
#
# COMPACT_ATOMS: atom_id res chain seq x y z
N MET A 1 7.95 -7.57 23.75
CA MET A 1 7.46 -6.33 23.14
C MET A 1 6.72 -6.78 21.91
N SER A 2 5.46 -6.40 21.71
CA SER A 2 4.76 -6.72 20.47
C SER A 2 5.49 -6.02 19.33
N GLU A 3 5.95 -6.78 18.34
CA GLU A 3 6.45 -6.20 17.10
C GLU A 3 5.25 -5.52 16.42
N ASN A 4 5.34 -4.21 16.27
CA ASN A 4 4.34 -3.46 15.53
C ASN A 4 4.66 -3.62 14.05
N SER A 5 3.63 -3.83 13.23
CA SER A 5 3.76 -3.82 11.78
C SER A 5 4.37 -2.48 11.33
N ARG A 6 5.33 -2.53 10.41
CA ARG A 6 6.01 -1.38 9.83
C ARG A 6 5.73 -1.32 8.34
N ILE A 7 5.77 -0.11 7.80
CA ILE A 7 5.48 0.12 6.39
C ILE A 7 6.66 0.85 5.80
N PHE A 8 7.20 0.30 4.72
CA PHE A 8 8.33 0.88 4.01
C PHE A 8 7.93 1.23 2.58
N MET A 9 8.42 2.36 2.09
CA MET A 9 8.19 2.83 0.74
C MET A 9 9.51 3.07 0.01
N HIS A 10 9.69 2.36 -1.10
CA HIS A 10 10.75 2.63 -2.07
C HIS A 10 10.20 3.52 -3.17
N LEU A 11 10.73 4.74 -3.30
CA LEU A 11 10.24 5.75 -4.22
C LEU A 11 11.29 6.08 -5.28
N THR A 12 10.89 6.15 -6.55
CA THR A 12 11.80 6.47 -7.67
C THR A 12 11.25 7.59 -8.53
N SER A 13 12.15 8.50 -8.90
CA SER A 13 11.94 9.60 -9.83
C SER A 13 12.66 9.32 -11.15
N PRO A 14 12.03 9.58 -12.31
CA PRO A 14 12.70 9.51 -13.59
C PRO A 14 13.89 10.48 -13.71
N SER A 15 13.84 11.63 -13.01
CA SER A 15 14.87 12.67 -13.12
C SER A 15 15.96 12.57 -12.05
N ALA A 16 15.62 12.10 -10.84
CA ALA A 16 16.53 12.05 -9.70
C ALA A 16 17.00 10.64 -9.32
N GLY A 17 16.41 9.59 -9.89
CA GLY A 17 16.67 8.20 -9.48
C GLY A 17 15.93 7.83 -8.19
N VAL A 18 16.55 7.03 -7.33
CA VAL A 18 15.94 6.61 -6.06
C VAL A 18 15.85 7.80 -5.09
N ILE A 19 14.65 8.04 -4.55
CA ILE A 19 14.41 9.00 -3.48
C ILE A 19 14.62 8.27 -2.16
N LYS A 20 15.76 8.55 -1.52
CA LYS A 20 16.20 7.88 -0.29
C LYS A 20 15.56 8.50 0.94
N GLY A 21 15.04 7.67 1.85
CA GLY A 21 14.65 8.03 3.20
C GLY A 21 15.79 7.88 4.20
N GLU A 22 15.43 7.70 5.48
CA GLU A 22 16.38 7.47 6.58
C GLU A 22 16.20 6.12 7.31
N CYS A 23 15.50 5.16 6.71
CA CYS A 23 15.33 3.82 7.29
C CYS A 23 16.70 3.12 7.48
N THR A 24 16.89 2.52 8.67
CA THR A 24 18.10 1.77 9.06
C THR A 24 17.83 0.29 9.30
N VAL A 25 16.63 -0.18 8.97
CA VAL A 25 16.23 -1.58 9.10
C VAL A 25 16.93 -2.39 8.03
N ASP A 26 17.41 -3.58 8.40
CA ASP A 26 17.97 -4.52 7.44
C ASP A 26 16.95 -4.81 6.33
N GLU A 27 17.42 -5.07 5.12
CA GLU A 27 16.62 -5.22 3.88
C GLU A 27 15.89 -3.95 3.38
N TYR A 28 15.61 -2.97 4.23
CA TYR A 28 14.93 -1.71 3.89
C TYR A 28 15.80 -0.47 4.09
N GLU A 29 17.12 -0.62 4.07
CA GLU A 29 18.06 0.49 4.24
C GLU A 29 17.82 1.58 3.18
N GLU A 30 17.78 2.84 3.62
CA GLU A 30 17.49 4.02 2.78
C GLU A 30 16.06 4.07 2.19
N TRP A 31 15.17 3.14 2.54
CA TRP A 31 13.74 3.28 2.23
C TRP A 31 13.11 4.37 3.10
N ILE A 32 11.92 4.80 2.70
CA ILE A 32 11.11 5.74 3.47
C ILE A 32 10.24 4.92 4.41
N GLU A 33 10.42 5.08 5.71
CA GLU A 33 9.50 4.49 6.70
C GLU A 33 8.24 5.35 6.79
N LEU A 34 7.08 4.71 6.74
CA LEU A 34 5.77 5.35 6.84
C LEU A 34 5.15 5.03 8.19
N ASP A 35 4.54 6.04 8.82
CA ASP A 35 3.78 5.87 10.05
C ASP A 35 2.39 5.30 9.73
N THR A 36 1.76 5.82 8.67
CA THR A 36 0.44 5.38 8.22
C THR A 36 0.30 5.45 6.71
N TRP A 37 -0.68 4.71 6.20
CA TRP A 37 -1.17 4.84 4.84
C TRP A 37 -2.68 4.67 4.82
N ASP A 38 -3.35 5.33 3.89
CA ASP A 38 -4.79 5.20 3.65
C ASP A 38 -5.06 5.11 2.15
N TRP A 39 -5.89 4.12 1.81
CA TRP A 39 -6.36 3.86 0.47
C TRP A 39 -7.68 3.11 0.54
N ASN A 40 -8.67 3.57 -0.24
CA ASN A 40 -10.02 3.05 -0.17
C ASN A 40 -10.56 2.76 -1.57
N LEU A 41 -11.25 1.64 -1.72
CA LEU A 41 -12.03 1.33 -2.92
C LEU A 41 -13.50 1.59 -2.62
N GLY A 42 -14.02 2.72 -3.11
CA GLY A 42 -15.40 3.11 -2.85
C GLY A 42 -16.39 2.07 -3.37
N ARG A 43 -17.34 1.64 -2.52
CA ARG A 43 -18.46 0.83 -3.00
C ARG A 43 -19.35 1.69 -3.90
N ALA A 44 -19.55 1.22 -5.11
CA ALA A 44 -20.55 1.73 -6.04
C ALA A 44 -21.92 1.83 -5.34
N LYS A 45 -22.49 3.04 -5.24
CA LYS A 45 -23.82 3.28 -4.63
C LYS A 45 -24.98 2.76 -5.49
N VAL A 46 -24.70 2.39 -6.73
CA VAL A 46 -25.65 1.88 -7.72
C VAL A 46 -25.15 0.51 -8.15
N GLU A 47 -26.05 -0.48 -8.30
CA GLU A 47 -25.73 -1.90 -8.55
C GLU A 47 -24.81 -2.18 -9.76
N ASP A 48 -24.58 -1.20 -10.63
CA ASP A 48 -23.71 -1.31 -11.81
C ASP A 48 -22.57 -0.27 -11.87
N ALA A 49 -22.37 0.54 -10.83
CA ALA A 49 -21.29 1.51 -10.86
C ALA A 49 -19.92 0.81 -10.70
N VAL A 50 -18.92 1.32 -11.42
CA VAL A 50 -17.53 0.86 -11.28
C VAL A 50 -17.00 1.46 -9.99
N PRO A 51 -16.42 0.67 -9.08
CA PRO A 51 -15.84 1.21 -7.85
C PRO A 51 -14.72 2.20 -8.19
N GLU A 52 -14.77 3.38 -7.59
CA GLU A 52 -13.76 4.43 -7.78
C GLU A 52 -12.72 4.32 -6.65
N PRO A 53 -11.45 4.07 -6.97
CA PRO A 53 -10.40 4.04 -5.96
C PRO A 53 -10.04 5.47 -5.50
N SER A 54 -9.76 5.65 -4.22
CA SER A 54 -9.37 6.94 -3.64
C SER A 54 -7.96 7.36 -4.05
N LEU A 55 -7.58 8.60 -3.75
CA LEU A 55 -6.16 8.98 -3.67
C LEU A 55 -5.43 8.12 -2.63
N LEU A 56 -4.12 7.99 -2.81
CA LEU A 56 -3.26 7.38 -1.79
C LEU A 56 -2.82 8.48 -0.83
N SER A 57 -3.06 8.29 0.46
CA SER A 57 -2.50 9.16 1.50
C SER A 57 -1.48 8.39 2.31
N VAL A 58 -0.34 8.98 2.64
CA VAL A 58 0.64 8.40 3.56
C VAL A 58 1.11 9.46 4.55
N SER A 59 1.51 9.02 5.74
CA SER A 59 2.18 9.88 6.70
C SER A 59 3.57 9.33 7.02
N LYS A 60 4.52 10.25 7.27
CA LYS A 60 5.90 9.92 7.68
C LYS A 60 6.49 11.04 8.52
N LEU A 61 7.52 10.73 9.29
CA LEU A 61 8.39 11.73 9.90
C LEU A 61 9.26 12.43 8.86
N MET A 62 9.54 13.72 9.04
CA MET A 62 10.48 14.45 8.19
C MET A 62 11.86 13.78 8.16
N ASP A 63 12.38 13.55 6.95
CA ASP A 63 13.65 12.85 6.73
C ASP A 63 14.35 13.33 5.42
N LYS A 64 15.39 12.63 4.96
CA LYS A 64 16.09 12.97 3.71
C LYS A 64 15.20 12.98 2.48
N SER A 65 14.14 12.18 2.45
CA SER A 65 13.27 12.05 1.28
C SER A 65 12.41 13.30 1.06
N THR A 66 12.09 14.04 2.13
CA THR A 66 11.22 15.22 2.10
C THR A 66 11.62 16.23 1.02
N THR A 67 12.90 16.60 0.96
CA THR A 67 13.37 17.62 0.01
C THR A 67 13.26 17.15 -1.44
N ALA A 68 13.54 15.87 -1.69
CA ALA A 68 13.42 15.28 -3.02
C ALA A 68 11.95 15.13 -3.44
N MET A 69 11.07 14.73 -2.52
CA MET A 69 9.63 14.67 -2.75
C MET A 69 9.03 16.05 -3.05
N LEU A 70 9.40 17.10 -2.29
CA LEU A 70 9.00 18.48 -2.60
C LEU A 70 9.48 18.92 -3.99
N THR A 71 10.70 18.56 -4.35
CA THR A 71 11.23 18.85 -5.69
C THR A 71 10.42 18.14 -6.78
N ALA A 72 10.07 16.87 -6.57
CA ALA A 72 9.23 16.11 -7.48
C ALA A 72 7.82 16.70 -7.61
N MET A 73 7.23 17.13 -6.48
CA MET A 73 5.94 17.83 -6.42
C MET A 73 5.97 19.12 -7.23
N LEU A 74 6.98 19.98 -7.04
CA LEU A 74 7.14 21.24 -7.77
C LEU A 74 7.29 21.03 -9.27
N LYS A 75 7.95 19.95 -9.69
CA LYS A 75 8.09 19.58 -11.11
C LYS A 75 6.84 18.91 -11.68
N GLY A 76 5.92 18.45 -10.84
CA GLY A 76 4.78 17.62 -11.26
C GLY A 76 5.21 16.33 -11.95
N GLU A 77 6.37 15.77 -11.57
CA GLU A 77 6.93 14.59 -12.25
C GLU A 77 6.23 13.29 -11.79
N PRO A 78 6.00 12.33 -12.71
CA PRO A 78 5.44 11.04 -12.34
C PRO A 78 6.51 10.16 -11.70
N LEU A 79 6.22 9.64 -10.51
CA LEU A 79 7.05 8.75 -9.71
C LEU A 79 6.57 7.30 -9.86
N LYS A 80 7.40 6.36 -9.40
CA LYS A 80 7.00 4.98 -9.10
C LYS A 80 7.30 4.66 -7.64
N ALA A 81 6.39 3.95 -6.99
CA ALA A 81 6.56 3.54 -5.60
C ALA A 81 6.32 2.03 -5.45
N THR A 82 7.03 1.42 -4.51
CA THR A 82 6.72 0.09 -3.96
C THR A 82 6.53 0.26 -2.47
N LEU A 83 5.36 -0.10 -1.94
CA LEU A 83 5.11 -0.16 -0.50
C LEU A 83 5.17 -1.62 -0.05
N THR A 84 5.84 -1.89 1.06
CA THR A 84 5.89 -3.21 1.68
C THR A 84 5.45 -3.08 3.14
N VAL A 85 4.60 -4.00 3.58
CA VAL A 85 4.22 -4.14 4.99
C VAL A 85 5.04 -5.28 5.58
N ASP A 86 5.80 -4.98 6.61
CA ASP A 86 6.60 -5.93 7.38
C ASP A 86 5.94 -6.10 8.76
N ASP A 87 5.54 -7.31 9.11
CA ASP A 87 4.92 -7.62 10.40
C ASP A 87 5.95 -7.97 11.50
N GLY A 88 7.25 -7.98 11.16
CA GLY A 88 8.34 -8.35 12.05
C GLY A 88 8.38 -9.83 12.41
N SER A 89 7.44 -10.64 11.90
CA SER A 89 7.36 -12.05 12.26
C SER A 89 8.44 -12.86 11.56
N VAL A 90 9.17 -13.66 12.35
CA VAL A 90 10.22 -14.55 11.84
C VAL A 90 9.65 -15.61 10.88
N ASP A 91 8.34 -15.87 10.97
CA ASP A 91 7.66 -16.92 10.21
C ASP A 91 7.14 -16.42 8.84
N MET A 92 7.30 -15.14 8.48
CA MET A 92 6.99 -14.54 7.15
C MET A 92 5.75 -15.15 6.46
N LEU A 93 4.65 -15.29 7.21
CA LEU A 93 3.40 -15.86 6.68
C LEU A 93 2.59 -14.83 5.88
N PHE A 94 2.99 -13.55 5.91
CA PHE A 94 2.27 -12.48 5.26
C PHE A 94 3.24 -11.53 4.56
N GLU A 95 3.24 -11.56 3.23
CA GLU A 95 3.93 -10.54 2.42
C GLU A 95 2.90 -9.78 1.58
N LEU A 96 2.72 -8.50 1.90
CA LEU A 96 1.95 -7.57 1.09
C LEU A 96 2.88 -6.54 0.46
N SER A 97 3.01 -6.61 -0.86
CA SER A 97 3.73 -5.63 -1.67
C SER A 97 2.76 -4.89 -2.59
N ILE A 98 2.86 -3.57 -2.63
CA ILE A 98 1.97 -2.69 -3.40
C ILE A 98 2.83 -1.88 -4.37
N GLU A 99 2.71 -2.15 -5.65
CA GLU A 99 3.44 -1.44 -6.71
C GLU A 99 2.55 -0.36 -7.33
N ILE A 100 3.05 0.86 -7.35
CA ILE A 100 2.31 2.05 -7.79
C ILE A 100 3.09 2.74 -8.90
N GLU A 101 2.42 2.94 -10.04
CA GLU A 101 3.01 3.61 -11.21
C GLU A 101 2.29 4.90 -11.55
N GLY A 102 3.06 5.88 -12.04
CA GLY A 102 2.52 7.19 -12.42
C GLY A 102 2.04 7.98 -11.22
N LEU A 103 2.71 7.82 -10.08
CA LEU A 103 2.41 8.49 -8.82
C LEU A 103 2.74 9.99 -8.94
N THR A 104 1.85 10.89 -8.57
CA THR A 104 2.09 12.34 -8.60
C THR A 104 1.62 12.94 -7.29
N ILE A 105 2.50 13.71 -6.63
CA ILE A 105 2.17 14.38 -5.38
C ILE A 105 1.15 15.49 -5.67
N LYS A 106 0.01 15.43 -5.00
CA LYS A 106 -1.09 16.40 -5.12
C LYS A 106 -1.13 17.36 -3.94
N ASP A 107 -0.77 16.89 -2.76
CA ASP A 107 -0.82 17.67 -1.53
C ASP A 107 0.30 17.28 -0.59
N TYR A 108 0.66 18.25 0.24
CA TYR A 108 1.67 18.13 1.27
C TYR A 108 1.26 19.00 2.46
N ASN A 109 1.15 18.38 3.63
CA ASN A 109 0.86 19.06 4.87
C ASN A 109 1.93 18.69 5.92
N VAL A 110 2.30 19.66 6.74
CA VAL A 110 3.30 19.48 7.80
C VAL A 110 2.67 19.85 9.13
N GLN A 111 2.80 18.96 10.10
CA GLN A 111 2.36 19.16 11.46
C GLN A 111 3.57 19.09 12.38
N THR A 112 3.63 19.99 13.35
CA THR A 112 4.68 19.95 14.38
C THR A 112 4.04 19.69 15.73
N ALA A 113 4.56 18.68 16.43
CA ALA A 113 4.15 18.38 17.78
C ALA A 113 5.34 18.61 18.72
N ILE A 114 5.12 19.41 19.77
CA ILE A 114 6.12 19.65 20.81
C ILE A 114 5.68 18.89 22.06
N SER A 115 6.52 17.97 22.50
CA SER A 115 6.34 17.20 23.74
C SER A 115 7.48 17.47 24.72
N ASP A 116 7.34 16.95 25.93
CA ASP A 116 8.42 16.89 26.94
C ASP A 116 9.63 16.08 26.47
N LYS A 117 9.45 15.20 25.49
CA LYS A 117 10.50 14.34 24.91
C LYS A 117 11.17 14.92 23.67
N GLY A 118 10.67 16.04 23.14
CA GLY A 118 11.21 16.69 21.95
C GLY A 118 10.13 17.18 21.00
N ALA A 119 10.58 17.77 19.89
CA ALA A 119 9.72 18.18 18.79
C ALA A 119 9.75 17.11 17.68
N THR A 120 8.58 16.69 17.21
CA THR A 120 8.42 15.87 16.01
C THR A 120 7.81 16.70 14.89
N VAL A 121 8.15 16.34 13.65
CA VAL A 121 7.63 16.96 12.44
C VAL A 121 7.02 15.84 11.61
N ASP A 122 5.70 15.77 11.61
CA ASP A 122 4.92 14.80 10.88
C ASP A 122 4.54 15.39 9.52
N GLU A 123 4.63 14.58 8.48
CA GLU A 123 4.32 14.97 7.11
C GLU A 123 3.19 14.10 6.57
N ASP A 124 2.14 14.73 6.07
CA ASP A 124 1.06 14.06 5.35
C ASP A 124 1.22 14.32 3.85
N TRP A 125 1.23 13.27 3.06
CA TRP A 125 1.39 13.32 1.60
C TRP A 125 0.19 12.68 0.91
N VAL A 126 -0.38 13.37 -0.08
CA VAL A 126 -1.47 12.85 -0.89
C VAL A 126 -1.00 12.69 -2.32
N PHE A 127 -1.21 11.50 -2.88
CA PHE A 127 -0.81 11.15 -4.23
C PHE A 127 -2.00 10.75 -5.10
N ASP A 128 -1.97 11.23 -6.34
CA ASP A 128 -2.68 10.59 -7.45
C ASP A 128 -1.75 9.55 -8.08
N TYR A 129 -2.30 8.56 -8.76
CA TYR A 129 -1.52 7.50 -9.41
C TYR A 129 -2.19 7.06 -10.69
N ARG A 130 -1.50 6.30 -11.53
CA ARG A 130 -2.12 5.69 -12.73
C ARG A 130 -2.49 4.25 -12.47
N THR A 131 -1.61 3.50 -11.84
CA THR A 131 -1.80 2.06 -11.62
C THR A 131 -1.41 1.75 -10.19
N ILE A 132 -2.21 0.93 -9.51
CA ILE A 132 -1.86 0.32 -8.23
C ILE A 132 -2.03 -1.20 -8.36
N THR A 133 -1.00 -1.94 -7.97
CA THR A 133 -0.94 -3.39 -8.07
C THR A 133 -0.65 -3.97 -6.70
N PHE A 134 -1.59 -4.70 -6.13
CA PHE A 134 -1.43 -5.43 -4.89
C PHE A 134 -0.91 -6.83 -5.20
N LYS A 135 0.19 -7.22 -4.56
CA LYS A 135 0.76 -8.56 -4.58
C LYS A 135 0.70 -9.09 -3.17
N HIS A 136 -0.05 -10.17 -2.99
CA HIS A 136 -0.24 -10.79 -1.70
C HIS A 136 0.17 -12.26 -1.77
N GLN A 137 1.03 -12.68 -0.86
CA GLN A 137 1.49 -14.05 -0.74
C GLN A 137 1.19 -14.55 0.68
N ILE A 138 0.32 -15.56 0.77
CA ILE A 138 -0.15 -16.17 2.04
C ILE A 138 0.80 -17.29 2.50
N ASP A 139 1.38 -18.00 1.54
CA ASP A 139 2.34 -19.09 1.77
C ASP A 139 3.23 -19.17 0.53
N PRO A 140 4.56 -19.31 0.68
CA PRO A 140 5.48 -19.63 -0.42
C PRO A 140 4.99 -20.70 -1.41
N LYS A 141 4.17 -21.65 -0.98
CA LYS A 141 3.62 -22.71 -1.83
C LYS A 141 2.34 -22.31 -2.58
N SER A 142 1.58 -21.36 -2.04
CA SER A 142 0.26 -20.97 -2.56
C SER A 142 0.32 -20.06 -3.80
N GLY A 143 1.51 -19.53 -4.11
CA GLY A 143 1.73 -18.56 -5.17
C GLY A 143 1.26 -17.15 -4.81
N THR A 144 1.65 -16.17 -5.61
CA THR A 144 1.32 -14.75 -5.38
C THR A 144 -0.01 -14.40 -6.03
N LYS A 145 -0.98 -13.94 -5.23
CA LYS A 145 -2.22 -13.33 -5.74
C LYS A 145 -1.92 -11.89 -6.15
N THR A 146 -2.23 -11.53 -7.40
CA THR A 146 -1.99 -10.19 -7.93
C THR A 146 -3.30 -9.52 -8.32
N VAL A 147 -3.55 -8.32 -7.80
CA VAL A 147 -4.68 -7.48 -8.15
C VAL A 147 -4.19 -6.17 -8.71
N LYS A 148 -4.62 -5.83 -9.93
CA LYS A 148 -4.21 -4.61 -10.62
C LYS A 148 -5.41 -3.71 -10.86
N LEU A 149 -5.31 -2.46 -10.41
CA LEU A 149 -6.26 -1.40 -10.68
C LEU A 149 -5.56 -0.31 -11.49
N THR A 150 -6.19 0.14 -12.57
CA THR A 150 -5.66 1.22 -13.42
C THR A 150 -6.70 2.33 -13.47
N ARG A 151 -6.26 3.58 -13.27
CA ARG A 151 -7.07 4.79 -13.45
C ARG A 151 -6.59 5.66 -14.61
N PRO A 152 -7.49 6.39 -15.28
CA PRO A 152 -7.10 7.55 -16.06
C PRO A 152 -6.45 8.59 -15.12
N GLN A 153 -5.37 9.23 -15.58
CA GLN A 153 -4.72 10.28 -14.81
C GLN A 153 -5.70 11.45 -14.60
N GLY A 154 -5.80 11.98 -13.37
CA GLY A 154 -6.77 13.02 -13.03
C GLY A 154 -8.22 12.54 -12.91
N ALA A 155 -8.47 11.22 -12.89
CA ALA A 155 -9.80 10.67 -12.62
C ALA A 155 -10.23 10.77 -11.15
N SER A 156 -9.31 11.14 -10.25
CA SER A 156 -9.66 11.34 -8.85
C SER A 156 -10.68 12.47 -8.69
N THR A 157 -11.82 12.15 -8.09
CA THR A 157 -12.84 13.12 -7.69
C THR A 157 -12.55 13.69 -6.29
N ASP A 158 -11.61 13.10 -5.56
CA ASP A 158 -11.17 13.61 -4.26
C ASP A 158 -10.42 14.93 -4.44
N VAL A 159 -10.97 15.98 -3.83
CA VAL A 159 -10.26 17.23 -3.61
C VAL A 159 -9.25 16.97 -2.50
N PRO A 160 -7.96 17.33 -2.66
CA PRO A 160 -6.99 17.19 -1.60
C PRO A 160 -7.50 17.78 -0.29
N ALA A 161 -7.16 17.14 0.83
CA ALA A 161 -7.62 17.47 2.18
C ALA A 161 -7.02 18.79 2.70
N GLY A 162 -7.18 19.86 1.94
CA GLY A 162 -6.73 21.22 2.25
C GLY A 162 -7.58 22.30 1.57
N ASN A 163 -8.35 21.96 0.53
CA ASN A 163 -9.19 22.93 -0.19
C ASN A 163 -10.69 22.64 -0.01
N LYS A 164 -11.32 23.34 0.94
CA LYS A 164 -12.78 23.43 0.98
C LYS A 164 -13.28 24.15 -0.27
N LYS A 165 -13.98 23.40 -1.13
CA LYS A 165 -14.77 23.77 -2.33
C LYS A 165 -14.01 23.91 -3.66
N ALA A 166 -14.14 22.88 -4.50
CA ALA A 166 -14.39 23.07 -5.93
C ALA A 166 -15.23 21.90 -6.48
N GLU A 167 -16.41 22.21 -7.02
CA GLU A 167 -17.19 21.27 -7.83
C GLU A 167 -16.42 20.97 -9.12
N PHE A 168 -16.01 19.71 -9.34
CA PHE A 168 -15.58 19.25 -10.65
C PHE A 168 -16.42 18.06 -11.11
N LYS A 169 -17.18 18.31 -12.18
CA LYS A 169 -18.06 17.36 -12.88
C LYS A 169 -17.26 16.50 -13.86
N LYS A 170 -17.63 15.21 -13.89
CA LYS A 170 -17.72 14.29 -15.04
C LYS A 170 -16.63 14.39 -16.11
N VAL A 171 -15.58 13.59 -16.00
CA VAL A 171 -14.84 13.06 -17.16
C VAL A 171 -14.39 11.62 -16.89
N GLY A 172 -14.86 10.66 -17.70
CA GLY A 172 -14.03 9.50 -18.11
C GLY A 172 -14.17 8.15 -17.41
N LEU A 173 -15.37 7.68 -17.06
CA LEU A 173 -15.61 6.38 -16.38
C LEU A 173 -15.58 5.11 -17.26
N GLN A 174 -15.18 5.20 -18.53
CA GLN A 174 -15.32 4.07 -19.48
C GLN A 174 -14.07 3.17 -19.63
N LEU A 175 -12.99 3.40 -18.87
CA LEU A 175 -11.68 2.74 -19.08
C LEU A 175 -11.13 1.92 -17.90
N LEU A 176 -11.92 1.75 -16.82
CA LEU A 176 -11.39 1.31 -15.52
C LEU A 176 -11.34 -0.21 -15.25
N ALA A 177 -11.69 -1.07 -16.20
CA ALA A 177 -11.70 -2.52 -15.93
C ALA A 177 -11.18 -3.34 -17.11
N THR A 178 -9.86 -3.44 -17.25
CA THR A 178 -9.23 -4.52 -18.03
C THR A 178 -8.30 -5.30 -17.11
N GLY A 179 -8.73 -6.47 -16.66
CA GLY A 179 -7.83 -7.47 -16.06
C GLY A 179 -8.43 -8.35 -14.97
N MET A 180 -9.38 -7.85 -14.18
CA MET A 180 -10.11 -8.61 -13.17
C MET A 180 -11.58 -8.20 -13.17
N SER A 181 -12.46 -9.18 -13.07
CA SER A 181 -13.88 -8.91 -12.91
C SER A 181 -14.15 -8.38 -11.50
N GLN A 182 -15.22 -7.60 -11.31
CA GLN A 182 -15.65 -7.16 -9.98
C GLN A 182 -15.88 -8.33 -9.01
N ARG A 183 -16.18 -9.51 -9.56
CA ARG A 183 -16.30 -10.76 -8.82
C ARG A 183 -14.97 -11.17 -8.18
N ASP A 184 -13.86 -11.10 -8.91
CA ASP A 184 -12.55 -11.51 -8.41
C ASP A 184 -12.06 -10.60 -7.26
N LEU A 185 -12.35 -9.29 -7.33
CA LEU A 185 -12.06 -8.34 -6.24
C LEU A 185 -12.89 -8.63 -4.99
N LYS A 186 -14.17 -8.96 -5.17
CA LYS A 186 -15.07 -9.30 -4.07
C LYS A 186 -14.65 -10.61 -3.41
N GLU A 187 -14.31 -11.63 -4.21
CA GLU A 187 -13.83 -12.92 -3.71
C GLU A 187 -12.53 -12.74 -2.90
N LEU A 188 -11.57 -11.94 -3.37
CA LEU A 188 -10.35 -11.66 -2.60
C LEU A 188 -10.64 -10.93 -1.28
N TRP A 189 -11.53 -9.94 -1.29
CA TRP A 189 -11.90 -9.21 -0.07
C TRP A 189 -12.57 -10.14 0.95
N GLU A 190 -13.50 -10.98 0.51
CA GLU A 190 -14.17 -11.96 1.37
C GLU A 190 -13.17 -12.98 1.95
N GLU A 191 -12.18 -13.42 1.18
CA GLU A 191 -11.10 -14.27 1.67
C GLU A 191 -10.23 -13.57 2.72
N LEU A 192 -9.84 -12.31 2.51
CA LEU A 192 -9.04 -11.54 3.47
C LEU A 192 -9.78 -11.32 4.80
N VAL A 193 -11.06 -10.93 4.74
CA VAL A 193 -11.90 -10.76 5.93
C VAL A 193 -12.04 -12.09 6.68
N LYS A 194 -12.29 -13.18 5.96
CA LYS A 194 -12.41 -14.51 6.56
C LYS A 194 -11.10 -14.96 7.22
N ALA A 195 -9.96 -14.79 6.57
CA ALA A 195 -8.66 -15.13 7.14
C ALA A 195 -8.40 -14.35 8.45
N HIS A 196 -8.69 -13.05 8.45
CA HIS A 196 -8.55 -12.21 9.64
C HIS A 196 -9.52 -12.63 10.77
N GLU A 197 -10.76 -12.99 10.45
CA GLU A 197 -11.73 -13.47 11.45
C GLU A 197 -11.34 -14.84 12.02
N GLU A 198 -10.82 -15.75 11.20
CA GLU A 198 -10.34 -17.06 11.64
C GLU A 198 -9.12 -16.93 12.56
N GLU A 199 -8.23 -16.00 12.27
CA GLU A 199 -7.07 -15.69 13.09
C GLU A 199 -7.46 -15.03 14.42
N ARG A 200 -8.41 -14.09 14.39
CA ARG A 200 -8.94 -13.41 15.58
C ARG A 200 -9.69 -14.36 16.52
N ASN A 201 -10.35 -15.39 15.99
CA ASN A 201 -11.15 -16.34 16.76
C ASN A 201 -10.39 -17.61 17.18
N ARG A 202 -9.07 -17.72 16.93
CA ARG A 202 -8.29 -18.87 17.40
C ARG A 202 -8.18 -18.88 18.93
N PRO A 203 -8.65 -19.95 19.61
CA PRO A 203 -8.66 -20.00 21.07
C PRO A 203 -7.27 -20.10 21.71
N ASP A 204 -6.24 -20.45 20.94
CA ASP A 204 -4.88 -20.64 21.45
C ASP A 204 -3.91 -20.20 20.36
N GLY A 205 -3.02 -19.24 20.66
CA GLY A 205 -1.97 -18.73 19.76
C GLY A 205 -0.89 -19.76 19.41
N LYS A 206 -1.28 -20.94 18.92
CA LYS A 206 -0.38 -21.96 18.42
C LYS A 206 -0.20 -21.81 16.91
N PRO A 207 1.04 -21.80 16.40
CA PRO A 207 1.33 -21.80 14.96
C PRO A 207 0.67 -22.99 14.25
N LEU A 208 0.36 -22.80 12.97
CA LEU A 208 -0.13 -23.87 12.09
C LEU A 208 0.91 -25.00 11.99
N GLU A 209 0.67 -26.12 12.67
CA GLU A 209 1.35 -27.37 12.34
C GLU A 209 0.87 -27.83 10.95
N HIS A 210 1.62 -27.51 9.91
CA HIS A 210 1.43 -28.13 8.62
C HIS A 210 1.71 -29.63 8.75
N ALA A 211 0.64 -30.42 8.71
CA ALA A 211 0.70 -31.87 8.66
C ALA A 211 1.62 -32.31 7.51
N GLY A 212 2.81 -32.80 7.86
CA GLY A 212 3.77 -33.35 6.93
C GLY A 212 3.14 -34.48 6.12
N ALA A 213 3.15 -34.31 4.80
CA ALA A 213 2.87 -35.38 3.86
C ALA A 213 3.94 -36.46 4.06
N GLY A 214 3.54 -37.58 4.68
CA GLY A 214 4.40 -38.75 4.85
C GLY A 214 4.73 -39.38 3.49
N ALA A 215 5.93 -39.13 3.00
CA ALA A 215 6.52 -39.90 1.91
C ALA A 215 7.02 -41.25 2.46
N LYS A 216 6.27 -42.32 2.20
CA LYS A 216 6.79 -43.69 2.22
C LYS A 216 7.41 -43.95 0.85
N ASP A 217 8.73 -44.01 0.76
CA ASP A 217 9.39 -44.66 -0.37
C ASP A 217 10.34 -45.77 0.09
N LYS A 218 10.23 -46.87 -0.63
CA LYS A 218 10.73 -48.21 -0.34
C LYS A 218 12.22 -48.33 -0.69
N GLU A 219 12.98 -49.03 0.15
CA GLU A 219 14.30 -49.54 -0.19
C GLU A 219 14.22 -50.61 -1.30
N PRO A 220 15.13 -50.60 -2.29
CA PRO A 220 15.35 -51.76 -3.16
C PRO A 220 16.40 -52.70 -2.56
N LYS A 221 16.13 -54.00 -2.70
CA LYS A 221 17.08 -55.11 -2.53
C LYS A 221 17.93 -55.29 -3.79
#